data_AF-A0A0C2JRN6-F1
#
_entry.id   AF-A0A0C2JRN6-F1
#
_cell.length_a   1.000
_cell.length_b   1.000
_cell.length_c   1.000
_cell.angle_alpha   90.00
_cell.angle_beta   90.00
_cell.angle_gamma   90.00
#
_symmetry.space_group_name_H-M   'P 1'
#
loop_
_entity.id
_entity.type
_entity.pdbx_description
1 polymer ?
#
loop_
_entity_poly.entity_id
_entity_poly.type
_entity_poly.pdbx_seq_one_letter_code
_entity_poly.pdbx_strand_id
1 'polypeptide(L)'
;MSTSMFIVHLSKIWSEILQGSQNQFVIDTTEKLIYLSGLFSKDLSRQILDVLQRPDLLVFNKNQILRLYIIYFCLVAYPTIDHSEHRWLNAVLNDLHRSFQKYLDKNSIEIHSVETRFYILQHFMKSLITINVENSSLDNEFCRKHFDSVLKCPDGNIF
;
A
#
# COMPACT_ATOMS: atom_id res chain seq x y z
N MET A 1 5.04 20.17 12.82
CA MET A 1 3.88 20.34 11.91
C MET A 1 4.24 20.65 10.45
N SER A 2 5.50 20.90 10.05
CA SER A 2 5.86 21.28 8.66
C SER A 2 6.21 20.12 7.72
N THR A 3 6.62 18.96 8.24
CA THR A 3 7.09 17.83 7.42
C THR A 3 5.98 17.13 6.63
N SER A 4 4.71 17.26 7.06
CA SER A 4 3.61 16.52 6.41
C SER A 4 3.19 17.15 5.08
N MET A 5 3.02 18.49 5.00
CA MET A 5 2.60 19.12 3.73
C MET A 5 3.64 18.97 2.62
N PHE A 6 4.93 19.06 2.93
CA PHE A 6 6.00 18.92 1.93
C PHE A 6 5.95 17.55 1.24
N ILE A 7 5.83 16.48 2.03
CA ILE A 7 5.75 15.09 1.52
C ILE A 7 4.55 14.90 0.60
N VAL A 8 3.46 15.61 0.87
CA VAL A 8 2.21 15.51 0.12
C VAL A 8 2.31 16.20 -1.21
N HIS A 9 2.89 17.39 -1.23
CA HIS A 9 3.19 18.08 -2.48
C HIS A 9 4.19 17.28 -3.31
N LEU A 10 5.24 16.74 -2.69
CA LEU A 10 6.24 15.93 -3.37
C LEU A 10 5.63 14.64 -3.96
N SER A 11 4.80 13.93 -3.19
CA SER A 11 4.05 12.75 -3.66
C SER A 11 3.16 13.08 -4.85
N LYS A 12 2.45 14.22 -4.83
CA LYS A 12 1.64 14.68 -5.96
C LYS A 12 2.51 14.98 -7.18
N ILE A 13 3.57 15.78 -7.04
CA ILE A 13 4.50 16.12 -8.13
C ILE A 13 5.03 14.86 -8.79
N TRP A 14 5.52 13.90 -8.01
CA TRP A 14 6.04 12.64 -8.56
C TRP A 14 4.97 11.79 -9.25
N SER A 15 3.72 11.84 -8.78
CA SER A 15 2.63 11.15 -9.49
C SER A 15 2.34 11.75 -10.85
N GLU A 16 2.33 13.08 -10.94
CA GLU A 16 2.12 13.79 -12.21
C GLU A 16 3.30 13.54 -13.16
N ILE A 17 4.53 13.54 -12.66
CA ILE A 17 5.72 13.19 -13.46
C ILE A 17 5.54 11.78 -14.03
N LEU A 18 5.26 10.78 -13.19
CA LEU A 18 5.13 9.39 -13.62
C LEU A 18 4.00 9.14 -14.62
N GLN A 19 2.95 9.96 -14.62
CA GLN A 19 1.82 9.83 -15.54
C GLN A 19 1.92 10.72 -16.78
N GLY A 20 2.89 11.63 -16.83
CA GLY A 20 3.05 12.54 -17.94
C GLY A 20 3.23 11.77 -19.26
N SER A 21 2.44 12.09 -20.28
CA SER A 21 2.49 11.43 -21.59
C SER A 21 3.82 11.60 -22.33
N GLN A 22 4.63 12.58 -21.93
CA GLN A 22 5.98 12.85 -22.46
C GLN A 22 7.09 12.52 -21.46
N ASN A 23 6.75 11.85 -20.35
CA ASN A 23 7.71 11.59 -19.30
C ASN A 23 8.73 10.53 -19.73
N GLN A 24 10.01 10.86 -19.60
CA GLN A 24 11.15 9.95 -19.81
C GLN A 24 11.63 9.32 -18.50
N PHE A 25 11.09 9.74 -17.35
CA PHE A 25 11.51 9.20 -16.07
C PHE A 25 11.04 7.74 -15.93
N VAL A 26 12.02 6.83 -15.96
CA VAL A 26 11.83 5.39 -15.74
C VAL A 26 12.37 5.00 -14.35
N ILE A 27 11.63 4.14 -13.66
CA ILE A 27 12.06 3.49 -12.42
C ILE A 27 12.85 2.23 -12.81
N ASP A 28 14.12 2.43 -13.14
CA ASP A 28 15.05 1.39 -13.62
C ASP A 28 16.11 1.00 -12.58
N THR A 29 16.11 1.65 -11.41
CA THR A 29 17.02 1.31 -10.30
C THR A 29 16.25 1.03 -9.02
N THR A 30 16.82 0.15 -8.19
CA THR A 30 16.30 -0.15 -6.85
C THR A 30 16.23 1.12 -5.99
N GLU A 31 17.20 2.02 -6.11
CA GLU A 31 17.22 3.28 -5.37
C GLU A 31 16.00 4.17 -5.70
N LYS A 32 15.69 4.37 -6.98
CA LYS A 32 14.49 5.12 -7.40
C LYS A 32 13.22 4.47 -6.84
N LEU A 33 13.14 3.15 -6.91
CA LEU A 33 12.01 2.37 -6.37
C LEU A 33 11.86 2.58 -4.86
N ILE A 34 12.95 2.53 -4.09
CA ILE A 34 12.97 2.73 -2.64
C ILE A 34 12.43 4.12 -2.27
N TYR A 35 12.98 5.18 -2.88
CA TYR A 35 12.61 6.54 -2.52
C TYR A 35 11.16 6.86 -2.88
N LEU A 36 10.71 6.46 -4.08
CA LEU A 36 9.32 6.65 -4.49
C LEU A 36 8.35 5.85 -3.63
N SER A 37 8.69 4.61 -3.30
CA SER A 37 7.86 3.77 -2.43
C SER A 37 7.76 4.36 -1.03
N GLY A 38 8.86 4.85 -0.48
CA GLY A 38 8.87 5.53 0.81
C GLY A 38 7.99 6.79 0.84
N LEU A 39 8.15 7.63 -0.18
CA LEU A 39 7.36 8.85 -0.36
C LEU A 39 5.87 8.54 -0.45
N PHE A 40 5.49 7.61 -1.32
CA PHE A 40 4.11 7.24 -1.55
C PHE A 40 3.48 6.51 -0.37
N SER A 41 4.24 5.65 0.32
CA SER A 41 3.76 4.97 1.53
C SER A 41 3.38 5.97 2.60
N LYS A 42 4.21 7.00 2.80
CA LYS A 42 3.95 8.02 3.80
C LYS A 42 2.73 8.89 3.47
N ASP A 43 2.56 9.30 2.21
CA ASP A 43 1.38 10.06 1.79
C ASP A 43 0.10 9.21 1.85
N LEU A 44 0.12 7.96 1.37
CA LEU A 44 -1.02 7.05 1.44
C LEU A 44 -1.41 6.72 2.88
N SER A 45 -0.44 6.48 3.77
CA SER A 45 -0.69 6.22 5.19
C SER A 45 -1.53 7.32 5.81
N ARG A 46 -1.17 8.57 5.53
CA ARG A 46 -1.92 9.74 5.99
C ARG A 46 -3.32 9.81 5.38
N GLN A 47 -3.46 9.59 4.06
CA GLN A 47 -4.77 9.62 3.41
C GLN A 47 -5.73 8.57 3.98
N ILE A 48 -5.24 7.36 4.26
CA ILE A 48 -6.05 6.30 4.90
C ILE A 48 -6.49 6.72 6.31
N LEU A 49 -5.60 7.31 7.10
CA LEU A 49 -5.93 7.83 8.44
C LEU A 49 -6.90 9.03 8.39
N ASP A 50 -6.82 9.87 7.35
CA ASP A 50 -7.76 10.98 7.14
C ASP A 50 -9.16 10.46 6.82
N VAL A 51 -9.26 9.39 6.02
CA VAL A 51 -10.55 8.71 5.71
C VAL A 51 -11.16 8.10 6.98
N LEU A 52 -10.35 7.54 7.88
CA LEU A 52 -10.85 6.98 9.16
C LEU A 52 -11.60 8.00 10.04
N GLN A 53 -11.33 9.30 9.89
CA GLN A 53 -11.98 10.37 10.63
C GLN A 53 -13.28 10.85 9.97
N ARG A 54 -13.61 10.32 8.79
CA ARG A 54 -14.75 10.71 7.96
C ARG A 54 -15.70 9.53 7.77
N PRO A 55 -16.97 9.78 7.37
CA PRO A 55 -17.89 8.71 6.98
C PRO A 55 -17.58 8.14 5.58
N ASP A 56 -16.55 8.65 4.90
CA ASP A 56 -16.19 8.27 3.54
C ASP A 56 -15.56 6.87 3.49
N LEU A 57 -15.84 6.14 2.42
CA LEU A 57 -15.15 4.88 2.13
C LEU A 57 -13.80 5.16 1.45
N LEU A 58 -12.80 4.34 1.78
CA LEU A 58 -11.56 4.32 1.03
C LEU A 58 -11.84 3.91 -0.43
N VAL A 59 -11.49 4.79 -1.37
CA VAL A 59 -11.54 4.53 -2.82
C VAL A 59 -10.23 5.01 -3.42
N PHE A 60 -9.63 4.18 -4.28
CA PHE A 60 -8.40 4.53 -4.97
C PHE A 60 -8.68 5.09 -6.37
N ASN A 61 -8.12 6.25 -6.66
CA ASN A 61 -8.03 6.77 -8.03
C ASN A 61 -6.82 6.17 -8.75
N LYS A 62 -6.71 6.44 -10.06
CA LYS A 62 -5.62 5.95 -10.91
C LYS A 62 -4.23 6.28 -10.37
N ASN A 63 -4.05 7.45 -9.76
CA ASN A 63 -2.77 7.89 -9.20
C ASN A 63 -2.42 7.08 -7.95
N GLN A 64 -3.39 6.86 -7.08
CA GLN A 64 -3.21 6.02 -5.89
C GLN A 64 -2.94 4.56 -6.26
N ILE A 65 -3.61 4.04 -7.29
CA ILE A 65 -3.34 2.69 -7.82
C ILE A 65 -1.90 2.56 -8.31
N LEU A 66 -1.42 3.51 -9.12
CA LEU A 66 -0.02 3.53 -9.59
C LEU A 66 0.97 3.52 -8.41
N ARG A 67 0.71 4.35 -7.39
CA ARG A 67 1.52 4.41 -6.17
C ARG A 67 1.54 3.06 -5.43
N LEU A 68 0.39 2.40 -5.31
CA LEU A 68 0.28 1.08 -4.71
C LEU A 68 1.07 0.02 -5.48
N TYR A 69 1.08 0.07 -6.82
CA TYR A 69 1.92 -0.81 -7.63
C TYR A 69 3.42 -0.58 -7.38
N ILE A 70 3.87 0.67 -7.30
CA ILE A 70 5.27 1.00 -6.99
C ILE A 70 5.65 0.46 -5.62
N ILE A 71 4.80 0.66 -4.62
CA ILE A 71 5.00 0.12 -3.27
C ILE A 71 5.02 -1.41 -3.28
N TYR A 72 4.12 -2.05 -4.03
CA TYR A 72 4.08 -3.50 -4.19
C TYR A 72 5.38 -4.03 -4.80
N PHE A 73 5.89 -3.41 -5.87
CA PHE A 73 7.18 -3.79 -6.45
C PHE A 73 8.33 -3.62 -5.46
N CYS A 74 8.32 -2.56 -4.64
CA CYS A 74 9.29 -2.41 -3.57
C CYS A 74 9.19 -3.53 -2.53
N LEU A 75 7.99 -3.94 -2.14
CA LEU A 75 7.81 -5.08 -1.23
C LEU A 75 8.26 -6.42 -1.85
N VAL A 76 8.16 -6.57 -3.18
CA VAL A 76 8.71 -7.72 -3.91
C VAL A 76 10.23 -7.70 -3.92
N ALA A 77 10.84 -6.54 -4.19
CA ALA A 77 12.28 -6.35 -4.21
C ALA A 77 12.91 -6.26 -2.81
N TYR A 78 12.09 -6.10 -1.75
CA TYR A 78 12.55 -5.83 -0.39
C TYR A 78 13.63 -6.79 0.11
N PRO A 79 13.56 -8.13 -0.11
CA PRO A 79 14.60 -9.05 0.34
C PRO A 79 15.98 -8.82 -0.30
N THR A 80 16.04 -8.12 -1.43
CA THR A 80 17.29 -7.80 -2.14
C THR A 80 17.81 -6.40 -1.83
N ILE A 81 17.10 -5.62 -0.98
CA ILE A 81 17.47 -4.25 -0.62
C ILE A 81 18.46 -4.28 0.53
N ASP A 82 19.51 -3.44 0.46
CA ASP A 82 20.41 -3.24 1.60
C ASP A 82 19.68 -2.51 2.74
N HIS A 83 19.25 -3.29 3.73
CA HIS A 83 18.56 -2.76 4.90
C HIS A 83 19.48 -1.94 5.82
N SER A 84 20.80 -2.08 5.71
CA SER A 84 21.73 -1.30 6.52
C SER A 84 21.76 0.17 6.07
N GLU A 85 21.65 0.41 4.77
CA GLU A 85 21.59 1.75 4.15
C GLU A 85 20.17 2.35 4.20
N HIS A 86 19.14 1.50 4.08
CA HIS A 86 17.75 1.97 3.97
C HIS A 86 16.88 1.62 5.18
N ARG A 87 17.44 1.74 6.41
CA ARG A 87 16.72 1.40 7.67
C ARG A 87 15.35 2.08 7.80
N TRP A 88 15.23 3.31 7.30
CA TRP A 88 13.99 4.09 7.34
C TRP A 88 12.86 3.50 6.48
N LEU A 89 13.19 2.69 5.46
CA LEU A 89 12.22 2.10 4.54
C LEU A 89 11.28 1.13 5.28
N ASN A 90 11.84 0.31 6.17
CA ASN A 90 11.05 -0.61 7.00
C ASN A 90 9.98 0.14 7.79
N ALA A 91 10.36 1.26 8.43
CA ALA A 91 9.46 2.05 9.25
C ALA A 91 8.30 2.63 8.43
N VAL A 92 8.57 3.21 7.25
CA VAL A 92 7.50 3.83 6.43
C VAL A 92 6.56 2.81 5.79
N LEU A 93 7.07 1.62 5.44
CA LEU A 93 6.22 0.54 4.93
C LEU A 93 5.35 -0.05 6.05
N ASN A 94 5.92 -0.16 7.26
CA ASN A 94 5.18 -0.56 8.46
C ASN A 94 4.06 0.43 8.83
N ASP A 95 4.32 1.73 8.70
CA ASP A 95 3.31 2.75 8.94
C ASP A 95 2.12 2.59 7.98
N LEU A 96 2.38 2.28 6.71
CA LEU A 96 1.32 2.02 5.73
C LEU A 96 0.53 0.75 6.06
N HIS A 97 1.21 -0.34 6.41
CA HIS A 97 0.57 -1.57 6.84
C HIS A 97 -0.36 -1.32 8.03
N ARG A 98 0.12 -0.63 9.06
CA ARG A 98 -0.66 -0.26 10.25
C ARG A 98 -1.84 0.66 9.93
N SER A 99 -1.69 1.58 8.97
CA SER A 99 -2.82 2.39 8.52
C SER A 99 -3.92 1.55 7.86
N PHE A 100 -3.55 0.58 7.03
CA PHE A 100 -4.51 -0.38 6.46
C PHE A 100 -5.16 -1.26 7.52
N GLN A 101 -4.37 -1.77 8.47
CA GLN A 101 -4.89 -2.57 9.58
C GLN A 101 -5.97 -1.81 10.37
N LYS A 102 -5.67 -0.59 10.81
CA LYS A 102 -6.64 0.28 11.50
C LYS A 102 -7.90 0.54 10.67
N TYR A 103 -7.74 0.66 9.35
CA TYR A 103 -8.88 0.83 8.45
C TYR A 103 -9.79 -0.40 8.43
N LEU A 104 -9.20 -1.59 8.33
CA LEU A 104 -9.89 -2.88 8.30
C LEU A 104 -10.50 -3.26 9.66
N ASP A 105 -9.92 -2.82 10.77
CA ASP A 105 -10.49 -3.01 12.11
C ASP A 105 -11.81 -2.24 12.29
N LYS A 106 -11.95 -1.08 11.63
CA LYS A 106 -13.14 -0.22 11.74
C LYS A 106 -14.18 -0.51 10.66
N ASN A 107 -13.75 -0.98 9.49
CA ASN A 107 -14.60 -1.13 8.31
C ASN A 107 -14.51 -2.55 7.75
N SER A 108 -15.67 -3.16 7.47
CA SER A 108 -15.69 -4.43 6.75
C SER A 108 -15.12 -4.24 5.34
N ILE A 109 -14.16 -5.06 4.93
CA ILE A 109 -13.59 -4.95 3.57
C ILE A 109 -14.65 -5.18 2.48
N GLU A 110 -15.71 -5.92 2.80
CA GLU A 110 -16.77 -6.28 1.85
C GLU A 110 -17.59 -5.08 1.36
N ILE A 111 -17.52 -3.93 2.05
CA ILE A 111 -18.23 -2.70 1.65
C ILE A 111 -17.60 -2.03 0.42
N HIS A 112 -16.38 -2.44 0.04
CA HIS A 112 -15.63 -1.86 -1.06
C HIS A 112 -15.91 -2.54 -2.40
N SER A 113 -15.66 -1.81 -3.49
CA SER A 113 -15.62 -2.39 -4.84
C SER A 113 -14.56 -3.50 -4.93
N VAL A 114 -14.80 -4.50 -5.78
CA VAL A 114 -13.88 -5.63 -6.01
C VAL A 114 -12.45 -5.15 -6.24
N GLU A 115 -12.28 -4.12 -7.07
CA GLU A 115 -10.99 -3.51 -7.39
C GLU A 115 -10.31 -2.91 -6.15
N THR A 116 -11.03 -2.12 -5.35
CA THR A 116 -10.44 -1.52 -4.14
C THR A 116 -10.06 -2.60 -3.13
N ARG A 117 -10.91 -3.63 -2.95
CA ARG A 117 -10.61 -4.78 -2.07
C ARG A 117 -9.34 -5.49 -2.51
N PHE A 118 -9.20 -5.74 -3.81
CA PHE A 118 -8.01 -6.37 -4.37
C PHE A 118 -6.74 -5.61 -4.01
N TYR A 119 -6.72 -4.29 -4.18
CA TYR A 119 -5.54 -3.48 -3.86
C TYR A 119 -5.20 -3.43 -2.36
N ILE A 120 -6.22 -3.34 -1.49
CA ILE A 120 -6.01 -3.40 -0.04
C ILE A 120 -5.40 -4.76 0.34
N LEU A 121 -6.02 -5.87 -0.11
CA LEU A 121 -5.58 -7.22 0.20
C LEU A 121 -4.18 -7.52 -0.33
N GLN A 122 -3.90 -7.16 -1.59
CA GLN A 122 -2.59 -7.37 -2.21
C GLN A 122 -1.49 -6.68 -1.39
N HIS A 123 -1.69 -5.41 -1.02
CA HIS A 123 -0.73 -4.70 -0.20
C HIS A 123 -0.58 -5.34 1.19
N PHE A 124 -1.71 -5.61 1.86
CA PHE A 124 -1.73 -6.13 3.22
C PHE A 124 -1.03 -7.49 3.33
N MET A 125 -1.35 -8.43 2.43
CA MET A 125 -0.71 -9.75 2.39
C MET A 125 0.78 -9.64 2.07
N LYS A 126 1.15 -8.82 1.09
CA LYS A 126 2.55 -8.70 0.69
C LYS A 126 3.39 -8.06 1.79
N SER A 127 2.87 -7.03 2.45
CA SER A 127 3.55 -6.36 3.57
C SER A 127 3.70 -7.28 4.77
N LEU A 128 2.70 -8.12 5.09
CA LEU A 128 2.76 -9.09 6.19
C LEU A 128 3.89 -10.12 6.01
N ILE A 129 4.08 -10.62 4.78
CA ILE A 129 5.11 -11.62 4.49
C ILE A 129 6.50 -10.97 4.44
N THR A 130 6.58 -9.76 3.88
CA THR A 130 7.86 -9.11 3.57
C THR A 130 8.44 -8.38 4.78
N ILE A 131 7.59 -7.61 5.46
CA ILE A 131 8.00 -6.80 6.60
C ILE A 131 7.64 -7.67 7.78
N ASN A 132 8.64 -8.09 8.56
CA ASN A 132 8.47 -8.91 9.77
C ASN A 132 7.73 -8.13 10.87
N VAL A 133 6.54 -7.62 10.55
CA VAL A 133 5.54 -7.12 11.47
C VAL A 133 5.25 -8.30 12.36
N GLU A 134 5.44 -8.15 13.67
CA GLU A 134 4.99 -9.14 14.63
C GLU A 134 3.53 -9.42 14.32
N ASN A 135 3.24 -10.57 13.70
CA ASN A 135 1.91 -10.97 13.29
C ASN A 135 1.01 -10.82 14.50
N SER A 136 0.22 -9.74 14.53
CA SER A 136 -0.75 -9.59 15.59
C SER A 136 -1.75 -10.72 15.43
N SER A 137 -2.38 -11.14 16.53
CA SER A 137 -3.46 -12.14 16.45
C SER A 137 -4.54 -11.74 15.44
N LEU A 138 -4.72 -10.43 15.23
CA LEU A 138 -5.65 -9.83 14.27
C LEU A 138 -5.21 -10.04 12.81
N ASP A 139 -3.92 -9.98 12.51
CA ASP A 139 -3.42 -10.17 11.13
C ASP A 139 -3.62 -11.62 10.68
N ASN A 140 -3.34 -12.58 11.57
CA ASN A 140 -3.58 -13.99 11.33
C ASN A 140 -5.08 -14.30 11.16
N GLU A 141 -5.93 -13.68 11.99
CA GLU A 141 -7.38 -13.84 11.88
C GLU A 141 -7.93 -13.21 10.59
N PHE A 142 -7.45 -12.03 10.22
CA PHE A 142 -7.81 -11.35 8.99
C PHE A 142 -7.45 -12.20 7.77
N CYS A 143 -6.20 -12.69 7.69
CA CYS A 143 -5.77 -13.59 6.63
C CYS A 143 -6.65 -14.83 6.58
N ARG A 144 -6.87 -15.53 7.70
CA ARG A 144 -7.72 -16.72 7.73
C ARG A 144 -9.14 -16.44 7.21
N LYS A 145 -9.79 -15.39 7.73
CA LYS A 145 -11.18 -15.06 7.39
C LYS A 145 -11.37 -14.71 5.91
N HIS A 146 -10.40 -14.03 5.30
CA HIS A 146 -10.52 -13.56 3.92
C HIS A 146 -9.92 -14.53 2.90
N PHE A 147 -8.92 -15.33 3.27
CA PHE A 147 -8.48 -16.45 2.42
C PHE A 147 -9.56 -17.52 2.34
N ASP A 148 -10.25 -17.83 3.45
CA ASP A 148 -11.35 -18.79 3.44
C ASP A 148 -12.52 -18.34 2.58
N SER A 149 -12.78 -17.03 2.45
CA SER A 149 -13.85 -16.52 1.55
C SER A 149 -13.43 -16.54 0.08
N VAL A 150 -12.16 -16.27 -0.23
CA VAL A 150 -11.59 -16.33 -1.59
C VAL A 150 -11.49 -17.77 -2.08
N LEU A 151 -11.11 -18.72 -1.22
CA LEU A 151 -11.01 -20.15 -1.54
C LEU A 151 -12.37 -20.86 -1.57
N LYS A 152 -13.43 -20.25 -1.03
CA LYS A 152 -14.82 -20.71 -1.15
C LYS A 152 -15.51 -20.23 -2.43
N CYS A 153 -14.80 -19.55 -3.34
CA CYS A 153 -15.31 -19.29 -4.67
C CYS A 153 -15.48 -20.65 -5.38
N PRO A 154 -16.71 -21.09 -5.69
CA PRO A 154 -16.90 -22.36 -6.36
C PRO A 154 -16.32 -22.24 -7.77
N ASP A 155 -15.58 -23.26 -8.19
CA ASP A 155 -15.15 -23.46 -9.58
C ASP A 155 -16.31 -23.12 -10.52
N GLY A 156 -16.20 -22.00 -11.24
CA GLY A 156 -17.36 -21.42 -11.92
C GLY A 156 -16.99 -20.31 -12.88
N ASN A 157 -16.27 -20.68 -13.94
CA ASN A 157 -15.98 -19.92 -15.16
C ASN A 157 -15.03 -18.73 -15.04
N ILE A 158 -13.75 -19.03 -15.29
CA ILE A 158 -12.78 -18.06 -15.82
C ILE A 158 -12.71 -18.31 -17.33
N PHE A 159 -13.41 -17.49 -18.10
CA PHE A 159 -13.01 -16.81 -19.35
C PHE A 159 -14.12 -15.85 -19.74
#